data_AF-A0A242K3T8-F1
#
_entry.id   AF-A0A242K3T8-F1
#
_cell.length_a   1.000
_cell.length_b   1.000
_cell.length_c   1.000
_cell.angle_alpha   90.00
_cell.angle_beta   90.00
_cell.angle_gamma   90.00
#
_symmetry.space_group_name_H-M   'P 1'
#
loop_
_entity.id
_entity.type
_entity.pdbx_description
1 polymer ?
#
loop_
_entity_poly.entity_id
_entity_poly.type
_entity_poly.pdbx_seq_one_letter_code
_entity_poly.pdbx_strand_id
1 'polypeptide(L)' 'MNQWIWITGAICLVTLMFSLYFIARDIAYVTKVQKEKWLYLLPNWLLVILALCWAALAVLFYLAIQKQLP' A
#
# COMPACT_ATOMS: atom_id res chain seq x y z
N MET A 1 -12.30 -20.35 9.98
CA MET A 1 -11.41 -19.31 10.54
C MET A 1 -10.25 -18.91 9.61
N ASN A 2 -9.81 -19.75 8.64
CA ASN A 2 -8.64 -19.45 7.80
C ASN A 2 -8.90 -18.55 6.57
N GLN A 3 -10.09 -18.56 5.96
CA GLN A 3 -10.33 -17.83 4.71
C GLN A 3 -10.16 -16.30 4.83
N TRP A 4 -10.55 -15.72 5.97
CA TRP A 4 -10.45 -14.28 6.19
C TRP A 4 -9.02 -13.77 6.14
N ILE A 5 -8.05 -14.53 6.66
CA ILE A 5 -6.62 -14.19 6.65
C ILE A 5 -6.08 -14.15 5.21
N TRP A 6 -6.47 -15.13 4.39
CA TRP A 6 -6.08 -15.17 2.98
C TRP A 6 -6.72 -14.02 2.19
N ILE A 7 -7.96 -13.64 2.51
CA ILE A 7 -8.64 -12.50 1.90
C ILE A 7 -7.94 -11.19 2.27
N THR A 8 -7.59 -10.96 3.54
CA THR A 8 -6.84 -9.74 3.93
C THR A 8 -5.45 -9.71 3.31
N GLY A 9 -4.75 -10.84 3.24
CA GLY A 9 -3.46 -10.95 2.56
C GLY A 9 -3.56 -10.63 1.06
N ALA A 10 -4.55 -11.17 0.37
CA ALA A 10 -4.81 -10.90 -1.05
C ALA A 10 -5.16 -9.42 -1.29
N ILE A 11 -6.03 -8.84 -0.47
CA ILE A 11 -6.39 -7.42 -0.55
C ILE A 11 -5.14 -6.54 -0.37
N CYS A 12 -4.29 -6.86 0.61
CA CYS A 12 -3.06 -6.11 0.89
C CYS A 12 -2.08 -6.16 -0.29
N LEU A 13 -1.94 -7.31 -0.94
CA LEU A 13 -1.08 -7.46 -2.11
C LEU A 13 -1.61 -6.66 -3.30
N VAL A 14 -2.92 -6.69 -3.53
CA VAL A 14 -3.58 -5.93 -4.61
C VAL A 14 -3.44 -4.41 -4.38
N THR A 15 -3.67 -3.90 -3.16
CA THR A 15 -3.48 -2.48 -2.86
C THR A 15 -2.03 -2.04 -3.01
N LEU A 16 -1.06 -2.90 -2.67
CA LEU A 16 0.36 -2.60 -2.86
C LEU A 16 0.71 -2.52 -4.36
N MET A 17 0.22 -3.44 -5.18
CA MET A 17 0.40 -3.38 -6.64
C MET A 17 -0.21 -2.12 -7.26
N PHE A 18 -1.43 -1.74 -6.86
CA PHE A 18 -2.06 -0.51 -7.35
C PHE A 18 -1.29 0.73 -6.92
N SER A 19 -0.82 0.78 -5.67
CA SER A 19 -0.02 1.90 -5.17
C SER A 19 1.25 2.08 -6.01
N LEU A 20 2.01 1.00 -6.25
CA LEU A 20 3.21 1.03 -7.09
C LEU A 20 2.92 1.46 -8.53
N TYR A 21 1.81 0.98 -9.11
CA TYR A 21 1.38 1.35 -10.45
C TYR A 21 1.06 2.86 -10.57
N PHE A 22 0.32 3.42 -9.61
CA PHE A 22 -0.01 4.85 -9.58
C PHE A 22 1.24 5.72 -9.44
N ILE A 23 2.19 5.35 -8.55
CA ILE A 23 3.48 6.04 -8.44
C ILE A 23 4.22 6.03 -9.77
N ALA A 24 4.39 4.86 -10.40
CA ALA A 24 5.16 4.72 -11.63
C ALA A 24 4.55 5.55 -12.76
N ARG A 25 3.21 5.54 -12.86
CA ARG A 25 2.47 6.31 -13.86
C ARG A 25 2.61 7.82 -13.63
N ASP A 26 2.50 8.29 -12.39
CA ASP A 26 2.63 9.72 -12.09
C ASP A 26 4.08 10.22 -12.20
N ILE A 27 5.08 9.42 -11.85
CA ILE A 27 6.48 9.77 -12.11
C ILE A 27 6.71 9.94 -13.61
N ALA A 28 6.18 9.04 -14.44
CA ALA A 28 6.28 9.14 -15.90
C ALA A 28 5.56 10.40 -16.43
N TYR A 29 4.39 10.73 -15.88
CA TYR A 29 3.60 11.91 -16.26
C TYR A 29 4.27 13.22 -15.87
N VAL A 30 4.78 13.31 -14.64
CA VAL A 30 5.55 14.44 -14.12
C VAL A 30 6.84 14.66 -14.90
N THR A 31 7.50 13.58 -15.33
CA THR A 31 8.71 13.66 -16.17
C THR A 31 8.41 14.21 -17.55
N LYS A 32 7.23 13.95 -18.12
CA LYS A 32 6.78 14.54 -19.40
C LYS A 32 6.36 16.01 -19.29
N VAL A 33 5.79 16.43 -18.16
CA VAL A 33 5.08 17.72 -18.05
C VAL A 33 5.93 18.82 -17.39
N GLN A 34 7.13 18.52 -16.86
CA GLN A 34 8.07 19.50 -16.25
C GLN A 34 7.47 20.40 -15.12
N LYS A 35 6.31 20.05 -14.57
CA LYS A 35 5.76 20.73 -13.38
C LYS A 35 6.57 20.38 -12.14
N GLU A 36 6.56 21.28 -11.15
CA GLU A 36 7.29 21.12 -9.89
C GLU A 36 7.03 19.75 -9.26
N LYS A 37 8.03 18.87 -9.40
CA LYS A 37 7.92 17.42 -9.16
C LYS A 37 7.46 17.10 -7.73
N TRP A 38 7.78 17.97 -6.78
CA TRP A 38 7.59 17.74 -5.36
C TRP A 38 6.13 17.87 -4.92
N LEU A 39 5.43 18.92 -5.35
CA LEU A 39 4.04 19.16 -4.93
C LEU A 39 3.06 18.18 -5.58
N TYR A 40 3.35 17.75 -6.82
CA TYR A 40 2.47 16.84 -7.56
C TYR A 40 2.63 15.37 -7.14
N LEU A 41 3.84 14.96 -6.71
CA LEU A 41 4.11 13.60 -6.25
C LEU A 41 3.75 13.39 -4.77
N LEU A 42 3.57 14.46 -4.00
CA LEU A 42 3.29 14.42 -2.55
C LEU A 42 2.06 13.56 -2.20
N PRO A 43 0.91 13.68 -2.88
CA PRO A 43 -0.26 12.84 -2.61
C PRO A 43 0.01 11.35 -2.89
N ASN A 44 0.78 11.04 -3.93
CA ASN A 44 1.13 9.66 -4.24
C ASN A 44 2.11 9.07 -3.23
N TRP A 45 3.11 9.83 -2.80
CA TRP A 45 3.98 9.41 -1.70
C TRP A 45 3.19 9.18 -0.41
N LEU A 46 2.17 9.99 -0.14
CA LEU A 46 1.29 9.82 1.00
C LEU A 46 0.46 8.52 0.88
N LEU A 47 -0.05 8.19 -0.30
CA LEU A 47 -0.76 6.93 -0.57
C LEU A 47 0.13 5.71 -0.39
N VAL A 48 1.43 5.82 -0.68
CA VAL A 48 2.41 4.75 -0.48
C VAL A 48 2.69 4.53 0.99
N ILE A 49 2.92 5.61 1.73
CA ILE A 49 3.11 5.55 3.19
C ILE A 49 1.85 4.98 3.85
N LEU A 50 0.66 5.40 3.39
CA LEU A 50 -0.60 4.87 3.88
C LEU A 50 -0.73 3.36 3.59
N ALA A 51 -0.36 2.91 2.39
CA ALA A 51 -0.36 1.49 2.02
C ALA A 51 0.65 0.68 2.87
N LEU A 52 1.84 1.21 3.14
CA LEU A 52 2.84 0.59 4.02
C LEU A 52 2.36 0.51 5.47
N CYS A 53 1.76 1.58 5.99
CA CYS A 53 1.12 1.58 7.31
C CYS A 53 0.01 0.52 7.40
N TRP A 54 -0.81 0.41 6.35
CA TRP A 54 -1.89 -0.58 6.30
C TRP A 54 -1.36 -2.01 6.27
N ALA A 55 -0.29 -2.26 5.50
CA ALA A 55 0.38 -3.55 5.47
C ALA A 55 0.99 -3.91 6.83
N ALA A 56 1.67 -2.97 7.50
CA ALA A 56 2.21 -3.16 8.84
C ALA A 56 1.10 -3.48 9.86
N LEU A 57 -0.02 -2.76 9.79
CA LEU A 57 -1.18 -2.99 10.65
C LEU A 57 -1.78 -4.38 10.42
N ALA A 58 -1.90 -4.81 9.16
CA ALA A 58 -2.41 -6.12 8.80
C ALA A 58 -1.52 -7.26 9.35
N VAL A 59 -0.19 -7.10 9.26
CA VAL A 59 0.77 -8.06 9.82
C VAL A 59 0.69 -8.09 11.35
N LEU A 60 0.57 -6.94 12.01
CA LEU A 60 0.41 -6.87 13.47
C LEU A 60 -0.87 -7.55 13.93
N PHE A 61 -1.99 -7.32 13.24
CA PHE A 61 -3.25 -8.01 13.52
C PHE A 61 -3.13 -9.51 13.30
N TYR A 62 -2.48 -9.95 12.23
CA TYR A 62 -2.24 -11.37 11.98
C TYR A 62 -1.43 -12.03 13.10
N LEU A 63 -0.34 -11.38 13.54
CA LEU A 63 0.50 -11.87 14.65
C LEU A 63 -0.26 -11.87 15.98
N ALA A 64 -1.10 -10.85 16.24
CA ALA A 64 -1.93 -10.78 17.43
C ALA A 64 -2.98 -11.90 17.45
N ILE A 65 -3.62 -12.18 16.30
CA ILE A 65 -4.56 -13.29 16.15
C ILE A 65 -3.84 -14.63 16.35
N GLN A 66 -2.69 -14.84 15.71
CA GLN A 66 -1.93 -16.08 15.90
C GLN A 66 -1.50 -16.31 17.36
N LYS A 67 -1.14 -15.26 18.10
CA LYS A 67 -0.83 -15.37 19.53
C LYS A 67 -2.04 -15.67 20.42
N GLN A 68 -3.26 -15.47 19.93
CA GLN A 68 -4.51 -15.75 20.66
C GLN A 68 -5.11 -17.12 20.31
N LEU A 69 -4.64 -17.79 19.26
CA LEU A 69 -4.98 -19.20 19.02
C LEU A 69 -4.00 -20.08 19.83
N PRO A 70 -4.50 -20.93 20.77
CA PRO A 70 -3.66 -21.87 21.51
C PRO A 70 -3.02 -22.92 20.61
#